data_AF-A0A0W0SHJ3-F1
#
_entry.id   AF-A0A0W0SHJ3-F1
#
_cell.length_a   1.000
_cell.length_b   1.000
_cell.length_c   1.000
_cell.angle_alpha   90.00
_cell.angle_beta   90.00
_cell.angle_gamma   90.00
#
_symmetry.space_group_name_H-M   'P 1'
#
loop_
_entity.id
_entity.type
_entity.pdbx_description
1 polymer ?
#
loop_
_entity_poly.entity_id
_entity_poly.type
_entity_poly.pdbx_seq_one_letter_code
_entity_poly.pdbx_strand_id
1 'polypeptide(L)'
;MPQNKKKLLQDASLQNGEVQGYKFQEDNYANQMAYLFGGDKGEKAAKKILDDANAQFPNPLDLLKKKKFIEDQVKQRAAEVDSGFHAGIKNIFEGLKNIDHPVKGEEAGKEAMLSLMKGLGLNVDDDNVQTHYSPGPPQVFQVTWVNRPSENLAKEDSNVNKLSQCYSECLSPKTGEKKEFDTAWQTHKAHALQGGPKIEKSEFLSQADQSFEAHLESLKNPIKQTAPREEPVSDSRLTHH
;
A
#
# COMPACT_ATOMS: atom_id res chain seq x y z
N MET A 1 -5.40 -16.56 19.37
CA MET A 1 -5.22 -15.96 18.04
C MET A 1 -4.99 -14.47 18.25
N PRO A 2 -3.83 -13.90 17.87
CA PRO A 2 -3.65 -12.47 17.99
C PRO A 2 -4.42 -11.77 16.88
N GLN A 3 -5.34 -10.90 17.26
CA GLN A 3 -6.01 -9.96 16.35
C GLN A 3 -4.92 -9.05 15.74
N ASN A 4 -4.67 -9.19 14.44
CA ASN A 4 -3.92 -8.18 13.69
C ASN A 4 -4.70 -6.88 13.81
N LYS A 5 -4.19 -5.95 14.64
CA LYS A 5 -4.66 -4.58 14.68
C LYS A 5 -4.55 -4.04 13.25
N LYS A 6 -5.69 -3.80 12.59
CA LYS A 6 -5.75 -2.99 11.38
C LYS A 6 -5.09 -1.66 11.76
N LYS A 7 -3.86 -1.43 11.29
CA LYS A 7 -3.22 -0.12 11.39
C LYS A 7 -4.04 0.80 10.49
N LEU A 8 -5.02 1.51 11.06
CA LEU A 8 -5.46 2.77 10.47
C LEU A 8 -4.21 3.64 10.42
N LEU A 9 -3.74 3.94 9.20
CA LEU A 9 -2.66 4.88 8.97
C LEU A 9 -3.17 6.28 9.36
N GLN A 10 -3.09 6.59 10.65
CA GLN A 10 -3.12 7.94 11.17
C GLN A 10 -1.68 8.36 11.38
N ASP A 11 -1.14 9.12 10.44
CA ASP A 11 -0.19 10.18 10.72
C ASP A 11 -0.14 11.10 9.50
N ALA A 12 -0.63 12.32 9.67
CA ALA A 12 0.10 13.52 9.27
C ALA A 12 -0.62 14.79 9.73
N SER A 13 0.08 15.53 10.59
CA SER A 13 -0.15 16.94 10.81
C SER A 13 0.14 17.74 9.54
N LEU A 14 -0.54 18.88 9.42
CA LEU A 14 -0.28 19.92 8.42
C LEU A 14 1.14 20.48 8.58
N GLN A 15 1.94 20.46 7.50
CA GLN A 15 2.83 21.56 7.08
C GLN A 15 3.40 21.31 5.66
N ASN A 16 3.41 22.34 4.81
CA ASN A 16 4.17 22.46 3.54
C ASN A 16 3.68 21.74 2.26
N GLY A 17 2.40 21.43 2.11
CA GLY A 17 1.87 20.94 0.82
C GLY A 17 2.41 19.56 0.39
N GLU A 18 2.86 18.77 1.37
CA GLU A 18 3.24 17.37 1.17
C GLU A 18 2.00 16.48 1.05
N VAL A 19 2.05 15.50 0.13
CA VAL A 19 1.07 14.42 0.05
C VAL A 19 1.34 13.45 1.19
N GLN A 20 0.32 13.22 2.02
CA GLN A 20 0.39 12.37 3.21
C GLN A 20 -0.45 11.10 3.01
N GLY A 21 -0.16 10.06 3.78
CA GLY A 21 -0.91 8.80 3.75
C GLY A 21 -0.05 7.58 3.44
N TYR A 22 -0.68 6.56 2.89
CA TYR A 22 -0.05 5.27 2.59
C TYR A 22 1.13 5.41 1.62
N LYS A 23 2.24 4.73 1.95
CA LYS A 23 3.43 4.61 1.10
C LYS A 23 3.83 3.14 0.97
N PHE A 24 4.04 2.67 -0.25
CA PHE A 24 4.46 1.30 -0.51
C PHE A 24 5.82 0.99 0.12
N GLN A 25 6.74 1.96 0.21
CA GLN A 25 8.06 1.74 0.82
C GLN A 25 8.02 1.39 2.32
N GLU A 26 6.91 1.70 3.01
CA GLU A 26 6.69 1.41 4.43
C GLU A 26 6.09 0.01 4.65
N ASP A 27 5.62 -0.62 3.58
CA ASP A 27 5.02 -1.94 3.60
C ASP A 27 6.07 -3.05 3.80
N ASN A 28 5.61 -4.25 4.18
CA ASN A 28 6.48 -5.41 4.19
C ASN A 28 6.88 -5.83 2.76
N TYR A 29 7.99 -6.56 2.61
CA TYR A 29 8.48 -6.96 1.28
C TYR A 29 7.50 -7.83 0.50
N ALA A 30 6.64 -8.63 1.16
CA ALA A 30 5.63 -9.41 0.46
C ALA A 30 4.59 -8.50 -0.22
N ASN A 31 4.12 -7.46 0.49
CA ASN A 31 3.20 -6.45 -0.05
C ASN A 31 3.88 -5.64 -1.17
N GLN A 32 5.11 -5.17 -0.95
CA GLN A 32 5.87 -4.44 -1.97
C GLN A 32 6.02 -5.27 -3.25
N MET A 33 6.44 -6.52 -3.13
CA MET A 33 6.58 -7.41 -4.29
C MET A 33 5.23 -7.70 -4.96
N ALA A 34 4.16 -7.89 -4.18
CA ALA A 34 2.84 -8.23 -4.70
C ALA A 34 2.19 -7.05 -5.46
N TYR A 35 2.39 -5.81 -5.03
CA TYR A 35 1.69 -4.65 -5.59
C TYR A 35 2.50 -3.89 -6.65
N LEU A 36 3.84 -3.92 -6.60
CA LEU A 36 4.69 -3.02 -7.41
C LEU A 36 5.26 -3.65 -8.69
N PHE A 37 5.09 -4.95 -8.86
CA PHE A 37 5.63 -5.72 -9.99
C PHE A 37 4.52 -6.24 -10.91
N GLY A 38 3.53 -5.40 -11.19
CA GLY A 38 2.45 -5.68 -12.14
C GLY A 38 2.73 -5.29 -13.59
N GLY A 39 2.02 -5.95 -14.50
CA GLY A 39 2.11 -5.77 -15.95
C GLY A 39 3.49 -6.10 -16.52
N ASP A 40 3.68 -5.77 -17.80
CA ASP A 40 4.94 -6.04 -18.51
C ASP A 40 6.14 -5.31 -17.92
N LYS A 41 5.94 -4.08 -17.41
CA LYS A 41 7.00 -3.29 -16.78
C LYS A 41 7.44 -3.91 -15.46
N GLY A 42 6.48 -4.32 -14.62
CA GLY A 42 6.76 -5.02 -13.38
C GLY A 42 7.48 -6.34 -13.60
N GLU A 43 7.03 -7.15 -14.57
CA GLU A 43 7.68 -8.41 -14.92
C GLU A 43 9.13 -8.23 -15.38
N LYS A 44 9.40 -7.22 -16.23
CA LYS A 44 10.76 -6.90 -16.66
C LYS A 44 11.64 -6.45 -15.48
N ALA A 45 11.09 -5.65 -14.56
CA ALA A 45 11.81 -5.23 -13.36
C ALA A 45 12.10 -6.44 -12.44
N ALA A 46 11.12 -7.29 -12.19
CA ALA A 46 11.30 -8.51 -11.39
C ALA A 46 12.35 -9.43 -12.01
N LYS A 47 12.30 -9.62 -13.33
CA LYS A 47 13.30 -10.39 -14.07
C LYS A 47 14.70 -9.80 -13.91
N LYS A 48 14.84 -8.49 -14.07
CA LYS A 48 16.13 -7.81 -13.93
C LYS A 48 16.72 -8.02 -12.54
N ILE A 49 15.94 -7.82 -11.48
CA ILE A 49 16.39 -8.01 -10.11
C ILE A 49 16.81 -9.46 -9.88
N LEU A 50 16.01 -10.42 -10.36
CA LEU A 50 16.30 -11.85 -10.25
C LEU A 50 17.61 -12.23 -10.96
N ASP A 51 17.77 -11.81 -12.21
CA ASP A 51 18.97 -12.09 -13.02
C ASP A 51 20.21 -11.47 -12.37
N ASP A 52 20.13 -10.20 -11.95
CA ASP A 52 21.23 -9.50 -11.30
C ASP A 52 21.61 -10.14 -9.96
N ALA A 53 20.62 -10.53 -9.14
CA ALA A 53 20.85 -11.18 -7.85
C ALA A 53 21.54 -12.54 -8.03
N ASN A 54 21.14 -13.32 -9.05
CA ASN A 54 21.74 -14.61 -9.36
C ASN A 54 23.14 -14.49 -9.95
N ALA A 55 23.39 -13.47 -10.79
CA ALA A 55 24.69 -13.23 -11.41
C ALA A 55 25.72 -12.70 -10.39
N GLN A 56 25.31 -11.79 -9.50
CA GLN A 56 26.21 -11.19 -8.50
C GLN A 56 26.47 -12.10 -7.30
N PHE A 57 25.50 -12.94 -6.92
CA PHE A 57 25.58 -13.80 -5.74
C PHE A 57 25.27 -15.27 -6.10
N PRO A 58 26.10 -15.92 -6.93
CA PRO A 58 25.87 -17.30 -7.35
C PRO A 58 26.15 -18.32 -6.23
N ASN A 59 26.95 -17.94 -5.22
CA ASN A 59 27.34 -18.85 -4.16
C ASN A 59 26.26 -18.97 -3.08
N PRO A 60 25.91 -20.19 -2.63
CA PRO A 60 24.95 -20.40 -1.53
C PRO A 60 25.36 -19.79 -0.18
N LEU A 61 26.62 -19.38 0.00
CA LEU A 61 27.07 -18.71 1.22
C LEU A 61 26.79 -17.20 1.20
N ASP A 62 26.48 -16.62 0.05
CA ASP A 62 26.21 -15.20 -0.12
C ASP A 62 24.73 -14.83 0.09
N LEU A 63 23.91 -15.72 0.68
CA LEU A 63 22.46 -15.52 0.87
C LEU A 63 22.13 -14.21 1.59
N LEU A 64 22.91 -13.79 2.57
CA LEU A 64 22.68 -12.52 3.28
C LEU A 64 22.91 -11.30 2.38
N LYS A 65 23.91 -11.35 1.49
CA LYS A 65 24.17 -10.28 0.52
C LYS A 65 23.09 -10.26 -0.55
N LYS A 66 22.68 -11.45 -1.03
CA LYS A 66 21.59 -11.62 -1.99
C LYS A 66 20.26 -11.11 -1.43
N LYS A 67 19.93 -11.46 -0.17
CA LYS A 67 18.78 -10.92 0.58
C LYS A 67 18.80 -9.39 0.54
N LYS A 68 19.89 -8.78 1.02
CA LYS A 68 20.04 -7.33 1.11
C LYS A 68 19.89 -6.65 -0.26
N PHE A 69 20.53 -7.21 -1.29
CA PHE A 69 20.42 -6.69 -2.65
C PHE A 69 18.98 -6.68 -3.16
N ILE A 70 18.25 -7.79 -3.00
CA ILE A 70 16.84 -7.88 -3.42
C ILE A 70 16.00 -6.85 -2.64
N GLU A 71 16.19 -6.75 -1.33
CA GLU A 71 15.50 -5.77 -0.48
C GLU A 71 15.74 -4.32 -0.91
N ASP A 72 16.99 -3.97 -1.19
CA ASP A 72 17.37 -2.63 -1.63
C ASP A 72 16.73 -2.30 -3.00
N GLN A 73 16.72 -3.26 -3.93
CA GLN A 73 16.08 -3.09 -5.24
C GLN A 73 14.54 -2.97 -5.15
N VAL A 74 13.91 -3.77 -4.29
CA VAL A 74 12.45 -3.69 -4.06
C VAL A 74 12.08 -2.36 -3.40
N LYS A 75 12.86 -1.89 -2.43
CA LYS A 75 12.68 -0.56 -1.82
C LYS A 75 12.86 0.57 -2.81
N GLN A 76 13.88 0.49 -3.68
CA GLN A 76 14.07 1.47 -4.74
C GLN A 76 12.83 1.56 -5.63
N ARG A 77 12.28 0.40 -6.04
CA ARG A 77 11.05 0.35 -6.84
C ARG A 77 9.84 0.94 -6.10
N ALA A 78 9.71 0.67 -4.80
CA ALA A 78 8.64 1.23 -3.98
C ALA A 78 8.73 2.76 -3.92
N ALA A 79 9.93 3.31 -3.69
CA ALA A 79 10.17 4.75 -3.67
C ALA A 79 9.86 5.43 -5.02
N GLU A 80 10.19 4.78 -6.15
CA GLU A 80 9.83 5.28 -7.49
C GLU A 80 8.30 5.38 -7.68
N VAL A 81 7.56 4.35 -7.26
CA VAL A 81 6.10 4.33 -7.36
C VAL A 81 5.47 5.34 -6.41
N ASP A 82 5.93 5.41 -5.15
CA ASP A 82 5.46 6.41 -4.18
C ASP A 82 5.68 7.85 -4.70
N SER A 83 6.86 8.13 -5.26
CA SER A 83 7.18 9.43 -5.84
C SER A 83 6.28 9.77 -7.02
N GLY A 84 6.08 8.82 -7.94
CA GLY A 84 5.19 8.99 -9.09
C GLY A 84 3.73 9.18 -8.68
N PHE A 85 3.27 8.44 -7.67
CA PHE A 85 1.94 8.54 -7.11
C PHE A 85 1.69 9.91 -6.47
N HIS A 86 2.60 10.36 -5.59
CA HIS A 86 2.50 11.68 -4.95
C HIS A 86 2.55 12.83 -5.96
N ALA A 87 3.47 12.79 -6.93
CA ALA A 87 3.56 13.80 -7.98
C ALA A 87 2.27 13.84 -8.83
N GLY A 88 1.73 12.67 -9.18
CA GLY A 88 0.50 12.56 -9.93
C GLY A 88 -0.73 13.07 -9.16
N ILE A 89 -0.87 12.74 -7.87
CA ILE A 89 -1.93 13.27 -7.01
C ILE A 89 -1.88 14.80 -6.95
N LYS A 90 -0.68 15.36 -6.79
CA LYS A 90 -0.48 16.82 -6.76
C LYS A 90 -0.94 17.47 -8.07
N ASN A 91 -0.59 16.90 -9.22
CA ASN A 91 -1.03 17.40 -10.52
C ASN A 91 -2.56 17.34 -10.69
N ILE A 92 -3.19 16.25 -10.24
CA ILE A 92 -4.66 16.12 -10.26
C ILE A 92 -5.29 17.20 -9.38
N PHE A 93 -4.79 17.37 -8.16
CA PHE A 93 -5.27 18.38 -7.22
C PHE A 93 -5.13 19.80 -7.77
N GLU A 94 -3.99 20.14 -8.38
CA GLU A 94 -3.79 21.44 -9.04
C GLU A 94 -4.75 21.65 -10.21
N GLY A 95 -5.01 20.60 -11.00
CA GLY A 95 -5.99 20.61 -12.08
C GLY A 95 -7.41 20.88 -11.59
N LEU A 96 -7.81 20.32 -10.44
CA LEU A 96 -9.12 20.53 -9.84
C LEU A 96 -9.31 21.96 -9.28
N LYS A 97 -8.23 22.61 -8.86
CA LYS A 97 -8.27 24.00 -8.34
C LYS A 97 -8.50 25.06 -9.41
N ASN A 98 -8.04 24.80 -10.64
CA ASN A 98 -7.83 25.83 -11.66
C ASN A 98 -8.96 25.91 -12.72
N ILE A 99 -10.21 25.65 -12.35
CA ILE A 99 -11.32 25.62 -13.32
C ILE A 99 -12.41 26.63 -12.89
N ASP A 100 -12.87 27.46 -13.84
CA ASP A 100 -14.02 28.38 -13.69
C ASP A 100 -15.32 27.68 -13.24
N HIS A 101 -15.36 26.34 -13.33
CA HIS A 101 -16.35 25.44 -12.77
C HIS A 101 -15.65 24.29 -12.01
N PRO A 102 -15.41 24.42 -10.68
CA PRO A 102 -14.68 23.41 -9.93
C PRO A 102 -15.50 22.12 -9.81
N VAL A 103 -14.94 21.01 -10.32
CA VAL A 103 -15.46 19.65 -10.09
C VAL A 103 -15.22 19.34 -8.61
N LYS A 104 -16.28 19.26 -7.81
CA LYS A 104 -16.25 19.07 -6.36
C LYS A 104 -17.11 17.89 -5.92
N GLY A 105 -16.84 17.39 -4.72
CA GLY A 105 -17.59 16.29 -4.11
C GLY A 105 -16.95 14.93 -4.38
N GLU A 106 -17.78 13.90 -4.20
CA GLU A 106 -17.48 12.51 -4.54
C GLU A 106 -17.10 12.38 -6.02
N GLU A 107 -16.19 11.46 -6.34
CA GLU A 107 -15.73 11.14 -7.70
C GLU A 107 -14.94 12.25 -8.43
N ALA A 108 -14.78 13.44 -7.82
CA ALA A 108 -13.97 14.52 -8.41
C ALA A 108 -12.53 14.05 -8.65
N GLY A 109 -12.06 14.09 -9.89
CA GLY A 109 -10.72 13.63 -10.27
C GLY A 109 -10.53 12.11 -10.30
N LYS A 110 -11.58 11.29 -10.10
CA LYS A 110 -11.47 9.83 -10.03
C LYS A 110 -10.92 9.20 -11.29
N GLU A 111 -11.38 9.60 -12.47
CA GLU A 111 -10.88 9.05 -13.74
C GLU A 111 -9.38 9.31 -13.93
N ALA A 112 -8.92 10.51 -13.55
CA ALA A 112 -7.51 10.86 -13.59
C ALA A 112 -6.71 10.03 -12.57
N MET A 113 -7.28 9.79 -11.39
CA MET A 113 -6.68 8.96 -10.35
C MET A 113 -6.56 7.48 -10.77
N LEU A 114 -7.62 6.92 -11.36
CA LEU A 114 -7.62 5.57 -11.92
C LEU A 114 -6.58 5.44 -13.03
N SER A 115 -6.51 6.43 -13.93
CA SER A 115 -5.51 6.45 -15.01
C SER A 115 -4.09 6.52 -14.47
N LEU A 116 -3.85 7.32 -13.42
CA LEU A 116 -2.56 7.41 -12.74
C LEU A 116 -2.19 6.07 -12.08
N MET A 117 -3.08 5.46 -11.29
CA MET A 117 -2.86 4.17 -10.63
C MET A 117 -2.54 3.07 -11.65
N LYS A 118 -3.34 2.95 -12.71
CA LYS A 118 -3.10 1.98 -13.81
C LYS A 118 -1.79 2.28 -14.54
N GLY A 119 -1.47 3.55 -14.78
CA GLY A 119 -0.22 3.98 -15.42
C GLY A 119 1.05 3.67 -14.61
N LEU A 120 0.92 3.65 -13.27
CA LEU A 120 1.98 3.21 -12.35
C LEU A 120 2.08 1.68 -12.24
N GLY A 121 1.14 0.95 -12.84
CA GLY A 121 1.09 -0.52 -12.84
C GLY A 121 0.37 -1.11 -11.64
N LEU A 122 -0.42 -0.32 -10.90
CA LEU A 122 -1.23 -0.80 -9.79
C LEU A 122 -2.48 -1.53 -10.33
N ASN A 123 -2.78 -2.68 -9.74
CA ASN A 123 -4.03 -3.38 -9.98
C ASN A 123 -5.12 -2.79 -9.09
N VAL A 124 -6.07 -2.08 -9.67
CA VAL A 124 -7.16 -1.42 -8.95
C VAL A 124 -8.50 -1.78 -9.60
N ASP A 125 -9.53 -1.97 -8.77
CA ASP A 125 -10.92 -2.09 -9.23
C ASP A 125 -11.57 -0.70 -9.19
N ASP A 126 -12.24 -0.29 -10.27
CA ASP A 126 -12.88 1.01 -10.36
C ASP A 126 -14.01 1.18 -9.31
N ASP A 127 -14.61 0.07 -8.85
CA ASP A 127 -15.58 0.05 -7.74
C ASP A 127 -14.93 0.14 -6.35
N ASN A 128 -13.60 0.00 -6.25
CA ASN A 128 -12.84 0.11 -5.00
C ASN A 128 -11.82 1.25 -5.06
N VAL A 129 -12.16 2.32 -5.77
CA VAL A 129 -11.48 3.62 -5.74
C VAL A 129 -12.52 4.71 -5.53
N GLN A 130 -12.29 5.59 -4.55
CA GLN A 130 -13.14 6.75 -4.26
C GLN A 130 -12.25 7.98 -4.16
N THR A 131 -12.70 9.09 -4.73
CA THR A 131 -12.08 10.38 -4.49
C THR A 131 -13.06 11.33 -3.83
N HIS A 132 -12.51 12.28 -3.09
CA HIS A 132 -13.25 13.37 -2.47
C HIS A 132 -12.47 14.67 -2.65
N TYR A 133 -13.11 15.68 -3.23
CA TYR A 133 -12.56 17.03 -3.29
C TYR A 133 -13.47 18.04 -2.60
N SER A 134 -12.92 18.76 -1.62
CA SER A 134 -13.55 19.91 -0.96
C SER A 134 -12.75 21.18 -1.29
N PRO A 135 -13.32 22.15 -2.03
CA PRO A 135 -12.63 23.39 -2.41
C PRO A 135 -12.59 24.44 -1.29
N GLY A 136 -13.20 24.19 -0.12
CA GLY A 136 -13.27 25.16 0.98
C GLY A 136 -11.90 25.49 1.60
N PRO A 137 -11.86 26.32 2.66
CA PRO A 137 -10.74 26.31 3.59
C PRO A 137 -10.99 25.28 4.72
N PRO A 138 -10.07 24.32 4.96
CA PRO A 138 -8.92 23.95 4.13
C PRO A 138 -9.36 23.22 2.85
N GLN A 139 -8.56 23.37 1.78
CA GLN A 139 -8.77 22.63 0.54
C GLN A 139 -8.29 21.20 0.76
N VAL A 140 -9.13 20.22 0.48
CA VAL A 140 -8.83 18.81 0.73
C VAL A 140 -9.09 18.01 -0.54
N PHE A 141 -8.11 17.19 -0.91
CA PHE A 141 -8.29 16.13 -1.89
C PHE A 141 -7.86 14.81 -1.25
N GLN A 142 -8.79 13.87 -1.16
CA GLN A 142 -8.55 12.53 -0.64
C GLN A 142 -8.81 11.50 -1.72
N VAL A 143 -7.98 10.48 -1.75
CA VAL A 143 -8.23 9.24 -2.47
C VAL A 143 -8.23 8.08 -1.47
N THR A 144 -9.23 7.22 -1.58
CA THR A 144 -9.33 5.95 -0.84
C THR A 144 -9.36 4.83 -1.86
N TRP A 145 -8.66 3.73 -1.62
CA TRP A 145 -8.67 2.58 -2.52
C TRP A 145 -8.31 1.27 -1.81
N VAL A 146 -8.54 0.15 -2.48
CA VAL A 146 -8.07 -1.17 -2.05
C VAL A 146 -6.86 -1.60 -2.91
N ASN A 147 -5.72 -1.86 -2.26
CA ASN A 147 -4.56 -2.43 -2.94
C ASN A 147 -4.85 -3.87 -3.37
N ARG A 148 -4.68 -4.17 -4.66
CA ARG A 148 -4.79 -5.54 -5.17
C ARG A 148 -3.42 -6.07 -5.61
N PRO A 149 -3.10 -7.34 -5.31
CA PRO A 149 -1.95 -8.01 -5.89
C PRO A 149 -1.97 -7.91 -7.40
N SER A 150 -0.80 -7.81 -8.01
CA SER A 150 -0.72 -7.74 -9.46
C SER A 150 -1.24 -9.02 -10.10
N GLU A 151 -1.86 -8.86 -11.27
CA GLU A 151 -2.37 -9.98 -12.07
C GLU A 151 -1.31 -11.02 -12.43
N ASN A 152 -0.03 -10.62 -12.47
CA ASN A 152 1.09 -11.49 -12.79
C ASN A 152 1.31 -12.59 -11.74
N LEU A 153 0.89 -12.37 -10.49
CA LEU A 153 1.01 -13.38 -9.44
C LEU A 153 0.16 -14.62 -9.73
N ALA A 154 -0.94 -14.48 -10.49
CA ALA A 154 -1.78 -15.60 -10.91
C ALA A 154 -1.06 -16.57 -11.87
N LYS A 155 0.04 -16.14 -12.50
CA LYS A 155 0.82 -16.97 -13.43
C LYS A 155 1.99 -17.60 -12.68
N GLU A 156 1.98 -18.93 -12.54
CA GLU A 156 3.03 -19.68 -11.83
C GLU A 156 4.45 -19.31 -12.29
N ASP A 157 4.66 -19.19 -13.59
CA ASP A 157 5.97 -18.92 -14.19
C ASP A 157 6.37 -17.45 -14.26
N SER A 158 5.61 -16.55 -13.64
CA SER A 158 5.92 -15.12 -13.62
C SER A 158 7.25 -14.82 -12.94
N ASN A 159 7.94 -13.78 -13.41
CA ASN A 159 9.23 -13.39 -12.85
C ASN A 159 9.08 -12.85 -11.43
N VAL A 160 7.93 -12.26 -11.09
CA VAL A 160 7.65 -11.86 -9.70
C VAL A 160 7.52 -13.08 -8.77
N ASN A 161 6.89 -14.17 -9.21
CA ASN A 161 6.85 -15.42 -8.43
C ASN A 161 8.23 -16.07 -8.29
N LYS A 162 9.07 -15.99 -9.34
CA LYS A 162 10.45 -16.48 -9.27
C LYS A 162 11.33 -15.62 -8.36
N LEU A 163 11.16 -14.30 -8.40
CA LEU A 163 11.88 -13.36 -7.53
C LEU A 163 11.48 -13.56 -6.06
N SER A 164 10.19 -13.70 -5.77
CA SER A 164 9.71 -13.92 -4.40
C SER A 164 10.21 -15.24 -3.83
N GLN A 165 10.24 -16.30 -4.64
CA GLN A 165 10.83 -17.59 -4.25
C GLN A 165 12.34 -17.43 -3.93
N CYS A 166 13.08 -16.77 -4.83
CA CYS A 166 14.50 -16.48 -4.62
C CYS A 166 14.74 -15.67 -3.32
N TYR A 167 13.89 -14.69 -3.02
CA TYR A 167 13.97 -13.92 -1.79
C TYR A 167 13.66 -14.77 -0.55
N SER A 168 12.57 -15.54 -0.59
CA SER A 168 12.16 -16.45 0.47
C SER A 168 13.25 -17.49 0.82
N GLU A 169 14.03 -17.94 -0.16
CA GLU A 169 15.19 -18.84 0.05
C GLU A 169 16.36 -18.15 0.75
N CYS A 170 16.45 -16.82 0.66
CA CYS A 170 17.45 -16.04 1.39
C CYS A 170 17.02 -15.71 2.83
N LEU A 171 15.75 -15.95 3.19
CA LEU A 171 15.23 -15.68 4.53
C LEU A 171 15.59 -16.79 5.51
N SER A 172 15.93 -16.39 6.74
CA SER A 172 16.28 -17.34 7.79
C SER A 172 15.03 -18.11 8.26
N PRO A 173 15.04 -19.45 8.26
CA PRO A 173 13.95 -20.23 8.83
C PRO A 173 13.91 -20.15 10.36
N LYS A 174 15.01 -19.72 11.01
CA LYS A 174 15.13 -19.68 12.48
C LYS A 174 14.46 -18.45 13.11
N THR A 175 14.32 -17.36 12.36
CA THR A 175 13.77 -16.10 12.87
C THR A 175 12.26 -15.97 12.67
N GLY A 176 11.64 -16.89 11.92
CA GLY A 176 10.23 -16.80 11.55
C GLY A 176 9.96 -15.96 10.29
N GLU A 177 10.91 -15.12 9.86
CA GLU A 177 10.79 -14.23 8.69
C GLU A 177 10.31 -14.97 7.43
N LYS A 178 10.90 -16.15 7.15
CA LYS A 178 10.50 -16.96 5.99
C LYS A 178 9.03 -17.36 6.03
N LYS A 179 8.57 -17.83 7.19
CA LYS A 179 7.18 -18.29 7.37
C LYS A 179 6.20 -17.13 7.22
N GLU A 180 6.53 -15.97 7.76
CA GLU A 180 5.71 -14.76 7.66
C GLU A 180 5.61 -14.29 6.21
N PHE A 181 6.75 -14.21 5.52
CA PHE A 181 6.80 -13.86 4.10
C PHE A 181 6.00 -14.85 3.24
N ASP A 182 6.24 -16.15 3.40
CA ASP A 182 5.56 -17.19 2.61
C ASP A 182 4.05 -17.19 2.85
N THR A 183 3.60 -16.97 4.08
CA THR A 183 2.16 -16.90 4.41
C THR A 183 1.50 -15.68 3.76
N ALA A 184 2.14 -14.51 3.84
CA ALA A 184 1.65 -13.31 3.17
C ALA A 184 1.65 -13.50 1.64
N TRP A 185 2.71 -14.09 1.08
CA TRP A 185 2.84 -14.35 -0.34
C TRP A 185 1.74 -15.28 -0.88
N GLN A 186 1.45 -16.40 -0.20
CA GLN A 186 0.38 -17.31 -0.61
C GLN A 186 -1.00 -16.64 -0.58
N THR A 187 -1.23 -15.76 0.40
CA THR A 187 -2.46 -14.95 0.46
C THR A 187 -2.57 -14.04 -0.77
N HIS A 188 -1.50 -13.31 -1.12
CA HIS A 188 -1.46 -12.45 -2.30
C HIS A 188 -1.67 -13.21 -3.60
N LYS A 189 -1.07 -14.39 -3.72
CA LYS A 189 -1.24 -15.25 -4.89
C LYS A 189 -2.67 -15.77 -5.02
N ALA A 190 -3.28 -16.22 -3.93
CA ALA A 190 -4.68 -16.64 -3.92
C ALA A 190 -5.62 -15.50 -4.30
N HIS A 191 -5.37 -14.31 -3.77
CA HIS A 191 -6.09 -13.08 -4.15
C HIS A 191 -5.92 -12.75 -5.64
N ALA A 192 -4.70 -12.79 -6.19
CA ALA A 192 -4.47 -12.56 -7.62
C ALA A 192 -5.24 -13.54 -8.51
N LEU A 193 -5.28 -14.83 -8.13
CA LEU A 193 -6.00 -15.88 -8.86
C LEU A 193 -7.52 -15.67 -8.85
N GLN A 194 -8.06 -15.19 -7.74
CA GLN A 194 -9.51 -15.00 -7.54
C GLN A 194 -9.98 -13.59 -7.90
N GLY A 195 -9.07 -12.69 -8.28
CA GLY A 195 -9.37 -11.28 -8.44
C GLY A 195 -9.63 -10.53 -7.12
N GLY A 196 -9.23 -11.09 -5.98
CA GLY A 196 -9.20 -10.39 -4.70
C GLY A 196 -7.92 -9.57 -4.48
N PRO A 197 -7.76 -8.93 -3.31
CA PRO A 197 -8.81 -8.56 -2.41
C PRO A 197 -9.77 -7.60 -3.12
N LYS A 198 -11.06 -7.87 -2.99
CA LYS A 198 -12.13 -6.99 -3.45
C LYS A 198 -13.13 -6.90 -2.31
N ILE A 199 -13.71 -5.75 -2.13
CA ILE A 199 -14.84 -5.58 -1.22
C ILE A 199 -16.03 -5.08 -2.03
N GLU A 200 -17.24 -5.33 -1.53
CA GLU A 200 -18.45 -4.85 -2.19
C GLU A 200 -18.44 -3.33 -2.28
N LYS A 201 -18.96 -2.79 -3.38
CA LYS A 201 -18.94 -1.35 -3.65
C LYS A 201 -19.59 -0.56 -2.52
N SER A 202 -20.75 -1.00 -2.04
CA SER A 202 -21.48 -0.35 -0.94
C SER A 202 -20.67 -0.32 0.36
N GLU A 203 -19.99 -1.43 0.68
CA GLU A 203 -19.10 -1.52 1.84
C GLU A 203 -17.89 -0.59 1.68
N PHE A 204 -17.27 -0.58 0.50
CA PHE A 204 -16.15 0.31 0.19
C PHE A 204 -16.51 1.78 0.33
N LEU A 205 -17.61 2.20 -0.30
CA LEU A 205 -18.07 3.59 -0.24
C LEU A 205 -18.32 4.01 1.20
N SER A 206 -19.00 3.16 1.99
CA SER A 206 -19.22 3.44 3.42
C SER A 206 -17.91 3.61 4.20
N GLN A 207 -16.88 2.79 3.94
CA GLN A 207 -15.57 2.93 4.58
C GLN A 207 -14.82 4.19 4.09
N ALA A 208 -14.93 4.53 2.80
CA ALA A 208 -14.30 5.71 2.23
C ALA A 208 -14.90 7.00 2.79
N ASP A 209 -16.22 7.06 2.96
CA ASP A 209 -16.93 8.20 3.54
C ASP A 209 -16.56 8.39 5.00
N GLN A 210 -16.56 7.29 5.80
CA GLN A 210 -16.11 7.33 7.20
C GLN A 210 -14.67 7.83 7.32
N SER A 211 -13.78 7.39 6.42
CA SER A 211 -12.39 7.85 6.38
C SER A 211 -12.30 9.35 6.07
N PHE A 212 -13.12 9.84 5.15
CA PHE A 212 -13.14 11.26 4.77
C PHE A 212 -13.69 12.15 5.89
N GLU A 213 -14.80 11.75 6.51
CA GLU A 213 -15.38 12.46 7.65
C GLU A 213 -14.40 12.55 8.82
N ALA A 214 -13.74 11.44 9.16
CA ALA A 214 -12.72 11.40 10.21
C ALA A 214 -11.53 12.34 9.91
N HIS A 215 -11.12 12.44 8.64
CA HIS A 215 -10.07 13.37 8.21
C HIS A 215 -10.52 14.83 8.29
N LEU A 216 -11.75 15.15 7.86
CA LEU A 216 -12.29 16.49 8.02
C LEU A 216 -12.44 16.90 9.49
N GLU A 217 -12.79 15.97 10.37
CA GLU A 217 -12.86 16.24 11.82
C GLU A 217 -11.47 16.52 12.41
N SER A 218 -10.43 15.77 12.01
CA SER A 218 -9.06 16.00 12.50
C SER A 218 -8.53 17.37 12.08
N LEU A 219 -8.88 17.85 10.88
CA LEU A 219 -8.53 19.20 10.41
C LEU A 219 -9.24 20.31 11.20
N LYS A 220 -10.47 20.07 11.67
CA LYS A 220 -11.21 21.03 12.49
C LYS A 220 -10.73 21.07 13.95
N ASN A 221 -10.24 19.94 14.47
CA ASN A 221 -9.86 19.77 15.88
C ASN A 221 -8.45 19.13 16.04
N PRO A 222 -7.36 19.83 15.67
CA PRO A 222 -6.00 19.27 15.64
C PRO A 222 -5.44 18.86 17.02
N ILE A 223 -6.10 19.22 18.13
CA ILE A 223 -5.61 19.01 19.51
C ILE A 223 -6.07 17.65 20.10
N LYS A 224 -7.03 16.94 19.52
CA LYS A 224 -7.62 15.73 20.14
C LYS A 224 -6.90 14.39 19.88
N GLN A 225 -5.86 14.33 19.06
CA GLN A 225 -5.25 13.06 18.64
C GLN A 225 -3.92 12.68 19.32
N THR A 226 -3.41 13.48 20.27
CA THR A 226 -2.14 13.21 20.99
C THR A 226 -2.29 12.45 22.30
N ALA A 227 -3.39 11.72 22.53
CA ALA A 227 -3.48 10.80 23.65
C ALA A 227 -3.71 9.37 23.14
N PRO A 228 -2.77 8.43 23.37
CA PRO A 228 -3.12 7.03 23.35
C PRO A 228 -4.25 6.86 24.37
N ARG A 229 -5.40 6.33 23.94
CA ARG A 229 -6.36 5.75 24.88
C ARG A 229 -5.64 4.58 25.54
N GLU A 230 -5.00 4.81 26.66
CA GLU A 230 -4.73 3.77 27.63
C GLU A 230 -6.10 3.25 28.06
N GLU A 231 -6.43 2.03 27.66
CA GLU A 231 -7.54 1.31 28.27
C GLU A 231 -7.22 1.19 29.77
N PRO A 232 -8.16 1.49 30.68
CA PRO A 232 -7.93 1.26 32.09
C PRO A 232 -7.74 -0.23 32.31
N VAL A 233 -6.58 -0.60 32.84
CA VAL A 233 -6.32 -1.95 33.36
C VAL A 233 -7.38 -2.22 34.43
N SER A 234 -8.34 -3.09 34.10
CA SER A 234 -9.24 -3.68 35.08
C SER A 234 -8.40 -4.59 35.97
N ASP A 235 -7.97 -4.07 37.12
CA ASP A 235 -7.32 -4.85 38.16
C ASP A 235 -8.39 -5.69 38.89
N SER A 236 -8.87 -6.74 38.22
CA SER A 236 -9.66 -7.79 38.87
C SER A 236 -8.69 -8.70 39.64
N ARG A 237 -8.25 -8.23 40.81
CA ARG A 237 -7.60 -9.10 41.78
C ARG A 237 -8.60 -10.12 42.31
N LEU A 238 -8.31 -11.38 42.00
CA LEU A 238 -8.77 -12.57 42.69
C LEU A 238 -8.58 -12.41 44.19
N THR A 239 -9.67 -12.23 44.94
CA THR A 239 -9.71 -12.54 46.37
C THR A 239 -10.10 -14.02 46.51
N HIS A 240 -9.10 -14.87 46.70
CA HIS A 240 -9.27 -16.17 47.37
C HIS A 240 -8.86 -16.00 48.83
N HIS A 241 -9.83 -16.05 49.73
CA HIS A 241 -9.77 -16.75 51.01
C HIS A 241 -11.18 -16.98 51.52
#